data_AF-A0A7C3HMG4-F1
#
_entry.id   AF-A0A7C3HMG4-F1
#
_cell.length_a   1.000
_cell.length_b   1.000
_cell.length_c   1.000
_cell.angle_alpha   90.00
_cell.angle_beta   90.00
_cell.angle_gamma   90.00
#
_symmetry.space_group_name_H-M   'P 1'
#
loop_
_entity.id
_entity.type
_entity.pdbx_description
1 polymer ?
#
loop_
_entity_poly.entity_id
_entity_poly.type
_entity_poly.pdbx_seq_one_letter_code
_entity_poly.pdbx_strand_id
1 'polypeptide(L)'
;VLDRVSTGVEAATVGAAAPDPWGAALLGGALPAEAGRRVVALRPVLDYTQLLNAAPAVNVIRLTAAALELDPAHGYRVRITGDPVLNYEELLAIGRQSRLVAIASFVLFSVAVCFALRSVRIVAALLGGLLASLAWTNAFAAATVGDLNQISAAFNVFIVGLGGELGIHACMRYAELCAGGRSRAQALVETGETVGGSLVSSAATTAITLQCIVFLLSPVPREASSPLGPAPPRLAPGAPRVRWVLVLSRRRGLRPVLRVSA
;
A
#
# COMPACT_ATOMS: atom_id res chain seq x y z
N VAL A 1 43.15 26.44 11.08
CA VAL A 1 42.74 25.04 10.74
C VAL A 1 43.37 24.05 11.70
N LEU A 2 44.70 24.10 11.88
CA LEU A 2 45.44 23.21 12.80
C LEU A 2 44.91 23.21 14.25
N ASP A 3 44.59 24.38 14.83
CA ASP A 3 43.99 24.45 16.18
C ASP A 3 42.69 23.67 16.30
N ARG A 4 41.82 23.69 15.29
CA ARG A 4 40.55 22.95 15.31
C ARG A 4 40.75 21.45 15.15
N VAL A 5 41.80 21.03 14.44
CA VAL A 5 42.20 19.62 14.36
C VAL A 5 42.71 19.16 15.72
N SER A 6 43.52 19.96 16.42
CA SER A 6 43.96 19.65 17.79
C SER A 6 42.76 19.55 18.74
N THR A 7 41.84 20.51 18.70
CA THR A 7 40.63 20.49 19.55
C THR A 7 39.74 19.28 19.25
N GLY A 8 39.67 18.86 17.98
CA GLY A 8 38.93 17.66 17.57
C GLY A 8 39.58 16.37 18.06
N VAL A 9 40.91 16.29 18.00
CA VAL A 9 41.70 15.14 18.50
C VAL A 9 41.62 15.06 20.03
N GLU A 10 41.75 16.18 20.74
CA GLU A 10 41.61 16.26 22.20
C GLU A 10 40.19 15.94 22.68
N ALA A 11 39.16 16.37 21.93
CA ALA A 11 37.80 15.96 22.23
C ALA A 11 37.61 14.45 22.04
N ALA A 12 38.21 13.86 21.00
CA ALA A 12 38.13 12.42 20.75
C ALA A 12 38.84 11.57 21.82
N THR A 13 39.97 12.04 22.37
CA THR A 13 40.71 11.32 23.44
C THR A 13 39.95 11.28 24.77
N VAL A 14 39.10 12.27 25.03
CA VAL A 14 38.25 12.35 26.23
C VAL A 14 36.83 11.80 25.97
N GLY A 15 36.57 11.26 24.77
CA GLY A 15 35.25 10.76 24.37
C GLY A 15 34.18 11.86 24.23
N ALA A 16 34.60 13.12 24.18
CA ALA A 16 33.75 14.28 23.98
C ALA A 16 33.45 14.50 22.48
N ALA A 17 32.34 15.18 22.19
CA ALA A 17 31.97 15.47 20.81
C ALA A 17 32.95 16.49 20.18
N ALA A 18 33.71 16.05 19.18
CA ALA A 18 34.61 16.90 18.41
C ALA A 18 33.84 17.82 17.44
N PRO A 19 34.26 19.10 17.27
CA PRO A 19 33.85 19.91 16.13
C PRO A 19 34.33 19.25 14.83
N ASP A 20 33.56 19.33 13.73
CA ASP A 20 34.02 18.83 12.43
C ASP A 20 35.24 19.67 11.95
N PRO A 21 36.45 19.08 11.89
CA PRO A 21 37.64 19.84 11.57
C PRO A 21 37.76 20.19 10.08
N TRP A 22 37.03 19.46 9.22
CA TRP A 22 37.20 19.52 7.77
C TRP A 22 36.03 20.20 7.06
N GLY A 23 34.79 19.93 7.49
CA GLY A 23 33.61 20.32 6.72
C GLY A 23 33.39 21.83 6.61
N ALA A 24 33.66 22.61 7.66
CA ALA A 24 33.56 24.07 7.58
C ALA A 24 34.81 24.74 6.95
N ALA A 25 35.97 24.07 7.01
CA ALA A 25 37.23 24.58 6.49
C ALA A 25 37.36 24.39 4.96
N LEU A 26 36.84 23.28 4.43
CA LEU A 26 36.85 22.97 2.99
C LEU A 26 35.71 23.65 2.22
N LEU A 27 34.56 23.92 2.86
CA LEU A 27 33.35 24.41 2.19
C LEU A 27 33.05 25.90 2.49
N GLY A 28 33.93 26.61 3.18
CA GLY A 28 33.86 28.07 3.34
C GLY A 28 32.64 28.60 4.12
N GLY A 29 31.92 27.76 4.86
CA GLY A 29 30.70 28.15 5.55
C GLY A 29 30.18 27.09 6.54
N ALA A 30 29.09 27.40 7.24
CA ALA A 30 28.40 26.42 8.06
C ALA A 30 27.91 25.27 7.17
N LEU A 31 28.34 24.05 7.48
CA LEU A 31 27.92 22.86 6.76
C LEU A 31 26.40 22.83 6.59
N PRO A 32 25.88 22.45 5.41
CA PRO A 32 24.45 22.24 5.24
C PRO A 32 23.97 21.22 6.29
N ALA A 33 22.70 21.32 6.71
CA ALA A 33 22.12 20.44 7.74
C ALA A 33 22.29 18.92 7.43
N GLU A 34 22.63 18.60 6.19
CA GLU A 34 22.95 17.29 5.66
C GLU A 34 24.31 16.73 6.10
N ALA A 35 25.27 17.54 6.58
CA ALA A 35 26.57 17.05 7.03
C ALA A 35 26.49 16.24 8.36
N GLY A 36 25.40 16.42 9.11
CA GLY A 36 25.06 15.60 10.26
C GLY A 36 24.30 14.33 9.91
N ARG A 37 24.15 14.00 8.61
CA ARG A 37 23.43 12.83 8.13
C ARG A 37 24.35 11.61 8.11
N ARG A 38 23.97 10.53 8.78
CA ARG A 38 24.62 9.21 8.68
C ARG A 38 23.69 8.25 7.97
N VAL A 39 24.25 7.49 7.03
CA VAL A 39 23.50 6.51 6.26
C VAL A 39 23.87 5.09 6.65
N VAL A 40 22.88 4.27 6.99
CA VAL A 40 23.07 2.85 7.29
C VAL A 40 22.24 2.02 6.33
N ALA A 41 22.84 1.05 5.67
CA ALA A 41 22.14 0.22 4.70
C ALA A 41 21.98 -1.20 5.24
N LEU A 42 20.75 -1.72 5.25
CA LEU A 42 20.40 -3.02 5.84
C LEU A 42 19.57 -3.81 4.85
N ARG A 43 19.90 -5.06 4.56
CA ARG A 43 19.10 -5.91 3.65
C ARG A 43 18.17 -6.82 4.47
N PRO A 44 16.85 -6.55 4.52
CA PRO A 44 15.92 -7.42 5.24
C PRO A 44 15.68 -8.71 4.46
N VAL A 45 15.45 -9.80 5.19
CA VAL A 45 14.85 -11.03 4.63
C VAL A 45 13.34 -10.80 4.65
N LEU A 46 12.72 -10.86 3.47
CA LEU A 46 11.29 -10.64 3.30
C LEU A 46 10.60 -11.98 3.02
N ASP A 47 9.48 -12.20 3.71
CA ASP A 47 8.59 -13.32 3.46
C ASP A 47 7.48 -12.89 2.49
N TYR A 48 7.60 -13.25 1.22
CA TYR A 48 6.63 -12.89 0.18
C TYR A 48 5.33 -13.67 0.25
N THR A 49 5.18 -14.61 1.19
CA THR A 49 3.88 -15.25 1.46
C THR A 49 2.94 -14.30 2.21
N GLN A 50 3.48 -13.29 2.88
CA GLN A 50 2.70 -12.31 3.65
C GLN A 50 2.60 -10.98 2.92
N LEU A 51 1.41 -10.38 2.95
CA LEU A 51 1.18 -9.07 2.33
C LEU A 51 1.98 -7.93 3.00
N LEU A 52 2.12 -7.98 4.33
CA LEU A 52 2.89 -7.00 5.12
C LEU A 52 4.31 -7.49 5.43
N ASN A 53 5.01 -7.99 4.41
CA ASN A 53 6.32 -8.63 4.52
C ASN A 53 7.43 -7.77 5.16
N ALA A 54 7.34 -6.44 5.10
CA ALA A 54 8.33 -5.54 5.68
C ALA A 54 8.05 -5.19 7.15
N ALA A 55 6.89 -5.53 7.70
CA ALA A 55 6.49 -5.17 9.06
C ALA A 55 7.49 -5.64 10.13
N PRO A 56 7.99 -6.91 10.10
CA PRO A 56 8.94 -7.38 11.11
C PRO A 56 10.24 -6.59 11.07
N ALA A 57 10.79 -6.35 9.87
CA ALA A 57 12.04 -5.62 9.69
C ALA A 57 11.92 -4.15 10.13
N VAL A 58 10.83 -3.47 9.75
CA VAL A 58 10.57 -2.07 10.14
C VAL A 58 10.41 -1.96 11.65
N ASN A 59 9.68 -2.89 12.28
CA ASN A 59 9.48 -2.90 13.73
C ASN A 59 10.79 -3.11 14.49
N VAL A 60 11.63 -4.05 14.05
CA VAL A 60 12.96 -4.26 14.66
C VAL A 60 13.80 -2.98 14.57
N ILE A 61 13.85 -2.32 13.42
CA ILE A 61 14.61 -1.06 13.27
C ILE A 61 14.06 0.02 14.22
N ARG A 62 12.74 0.16 14.32
CA ARG A 62 12.11 1.16 15.23
C ARG A 62 12.39 0.84 16.69
N LEU A 63 12.30 -0.43 17.10
CA LEU A 63 12.59 -0.88 18.46
C LEU A 63 14.06 -0.70 18.82
N THR A 64 15.00 -1.08 17.95
CA THR A 64 16.43 -0.88 18.16
C THR A 64 16.78 0.62 18.23
N ALA A 65 16.17 1.44 17.38
CA ALA A 65 16.35 2.90 17.45
C ALA A 65 15.86 3.48 18.78
N ALA A 66 14.72 3.02 19.28
CA ALA A 66 14.20 3.42 20.59
C ALA A 66 15.10 2.92 21.74
N ALA A 67 15.57 1.67 21.68
CA ALA A 67 16.46 1.09 22.70
C ALA A 67 17.83 1.76 22.76
N LEU A 68 18.29 2.35 21.65
CA LEU A 68 19.52 3.13 21.57
C LEU A 68 19.29 4.63 21.84
N GLU A 69 18.09 5.03 22.28
CA GLU A 69 17.71 6.41 22.59
C GLU A 69 17.96 7.37 21.39
N LEU A 70 17.81 6.85 20.16
CA LEU A 70 17.97 7.63 18.93
C LEU A 70 16.70 8.43 18.63
N ASP A 71 16.36 9.34 19.54
CA ASP A 71 15.15 10.16 19.46
C ASP A 71 15.47 11.66 19.36
N PRO A 72 14.46 12.50 19.06
CA PRO A 72 14.65 13.94 18.98
C PRO A 72 15.10 14.58 20.31
N ALA A 73 14.82 13.94 21.46
CA ALA A 73 15.22 14.43 22.77
C ALA A 73 16.74 14.31 22.97
N HIS A 74 17.38 13.29 22.39
CA HIS A 74 18.84 13.12 22.38
C HIS A 74 19.51 13.74 21.15
N GLY A 75 18.74 14.49 20.35
CA GLY A 75 19.24 15.20 19.17
C GLY A 75 19.40 14.33 17.93
N TYR A 76 18.78 13.15 17.87
CA TYR A 76 18.79 12.28 16.69
C TYR A 76 17.43 12.26 16.00
N ARG A 77 17.43 12.23 14.67
CA ARG A 77 16.24 11.99 13.86
C ARG A 77 16.47 10.77 12.99
N VAL A 78 15.77 9.69 13.31
CA VAL A 78 15.80 8.44 12.54
C VAL A 78 14.73 8.48 11.45
N ARG A 79 15.14 8.22 10.21
CA ARG A 79 14.23 8.04 9.07
C ARG A 79 14.56 6.73 8.37
N ILE A 80 13.53 5.94 8.11
CA ILE A 80 13.62 4.67 7.39
C ILE A 80 13.01 4.90 6.01
N THR A 81 13.62 4.35 4.96
CA THR A 81 13.09 4.46 3.59
C THR A 81 13.54 3.27 2.75
N GLY A 82 12.87 3.08 1.63
CA GLY A 82 13.09 1.98 0.70
C GLY A 82 11.81 1.31 0.25
N ASP A 83 11.83 0.63 -0.91
CA ASP A 83 10.64 0.03 -1.52
C ASP A 83 9.82 -0.86 -0.55
N PRO A 84 10.39 -1.77 0.26
CA PRO A 84 9.62 -2.56 1.21
C PRO A 84 8.94 -1.72 2.29
N VAL A 85 9.59 -0.64 2.74
CA VAL A 85 9.04 0.26 3.76
C VAL A 85 7.94 1.14 3.17
N LEU A 86 8.17 1.66 1.97
CA LEU A 86 7.18 2.44 1.23
C LEU A 86 5.93 1.61 0.94
N ASN A 87 6.09 0.41 0.36
CA ASN A 87 4.98 -0.49 0.08
C ASN A 87 4.19 -0.86 1.35
N TYR A 88 4.89 -1.10 2.46
CA TYR A 88 4.26 -1.36 3.76
C TYR A 88 3.47 -0.16 4.28
N GLU A 89 4.05 1.04 4.25
CA GLU A 89 3.39 2.27 4.69
C GLU A 89 2.18 2.60 3.79
N GLU A 90 2.27 2.36 2.49
CA GLU A 90 1.17 2.51 1.54
C GLU A 90 0.03 1.53 1.83
N LEU A 91 0.35 0.24 2.01
CA LEU A 91 -0.65 -0.77 2.38
C LEU A 91 -1.33 -0.42 3.70
N LEU A 92 -0.61 0.04 4.71
CA LEU A 92 -1.23 0.51 5.96
C LEU A 92 -2.13 1.73 5.76
N ALA A 93 -1.72 2.68 4.92
CA ALA A 93 -2.51 3.87 4.61
C ALA A 93 -3.83 3.50 3.93
N ILE A 94 -3.77 2.62 2.92
CA ILE A 94 -4.94 2.07 2.23
C ILE A 94 -5.89 1.41 3.24
N GLY A 95 -5.34 0.70 4.22
CA GLY A 95 -6.13 -0.04 5.20
C GLY A 95 -6.90 0.79 6.17
N ARG A 96 -6.29 1.88 6.61
CA ARG A 96 -6.94 2.82 7.50
C ARG A 96 -8.13 3.50 6.82
N GLN A 97 -8.05 3.72 5.51
CA GLN A 97 -9.05 4.45 4.74
C GLN A 97 -10.10 3.55 4.09
N SER A 98 -9.80 2.28 3.86
CA SER A 98 -10.66 1.36 3.09
C SER A 98 -12.09 1.24 3.64
N ARG A 99 -12.26 1.15 4.98
CA ARG A 99 -13.58 1.07 5.60
C ARG A 99 -14.42 2.31 5.33
N LEU A 100 -13.82 3.50 5.45
CA LEU A 100 -14.52 4.76 5.22
C LEU A 100 -14.90 4.90 3.74
N VAL A 101 -13.97 4.57 2.83
CA VAL A 101 -14.23 4.59 1.39
C VAL A 101 -15.35 3.62 1.02
N ALA A 102 -15.34 2.39 1.55
CA ALA A 102 -16.37 1.41 1.26
C ALA A 102 -17.77 1.87 1.71
N ILE A 103 -17.88 2.41 2.93
CA ILE A 103 -19.14 2.96 3.44
C ILE A 103 -19.58 4.16 2.61
N ALA A 104 -18.67 5.10 2.32
CA ALA A 104 -18.98 6.29 1.53
C ALA A 104 -19.45 5.94 0.12
N SER A 105 -18.78 5.00 -0.56
CA SER A 105 -19.18 4.51 -1.88
C SER A 105 -20.55 3.84 -1.86
N PHE A 106 -20.82 2.99 -0.87
CA PHE A 106 -22.13 2.33 -0.74
C PHE A 106 -23.26 3.32 -0.46
N VAL A 107 -23.03 4.31 0.41
CA VAL A 107 -24.00 5.37 0.70
C VAL A 107 -24.26 6.21 -0.55
N LEU A 108 -23.20 6.64 -1.23
CA LEU A 108 -23.32 7.46 -2.43
C LEU A 108 -24.06 6.70 -3.55
N PHE A 109 -23.74 5.42 -3.74
CA PHE A 109 -24.46 4.55 -4.66
C PHE A 109 -25.95 4.43 -4.28
N SER A 110 -26.25 4.19 -3.00
CA SER A 110 -27.64 4.08 -2.51
C SER A 110 -28.42 5.37 -2.76
N VAL A 111 -27.81 6.53 -2.50
CA VAL A 111 -28.41 7.84 -2.77
C VAL A 111 -28.67 8.03 -4.28
N ALA A 112 -27.69 7.72 -5.12
CA ALA A 112 -27.84 7.81 -6.58
C ALA A 112 -28.99 6.93 -7.09
N VAL A 113 -29.08 5.70 -6.60
CA VAL A 113 -30.15 4.75 -6.96
C VAL A 113 -31.53 5.20 -6.45
N CYS A 114 -31.60 5.79 -5.26
CA CYS A 114 -32.83 6.42 -4.77
C CYS A 114 -33.32 7.52 -5.73
N PHE A 115 -32.41 8.36 -6.22
CA PHE A 115 -32.75 9.41 -7.19
C PHE A 115 -33.13 8.84 -8.56
N ALA A 116 -32.46 7.78 -9.02
CA ALA A 116 -32.70 7.17 -10.31
C ALA A 116 -34.05 6.43 -10.39
N LEU A 117 -34.37 5.61 -9.38
CA LEU A 117 -35.53 4.71 -9.42
C LEU A 117 -36.78 5.30 -8.74
N ARG A 118 -36.63 6.29 -7.84
CA ARG A 118 -37.73 6.98 -7.13
C ARG A 118 -38.77 6.07 -6.45
N SER A 119 -38.45 4.79 -6.23
CA SER A 119 -39.36 3.77 -5.67
C SER A 119 -38.65 2.97 -4.60
N VAL A 120 -39.04 3.19 -3.34
CA VAL A 120 -38.39 2.57 -2.15
C VAL A 120 -38.36 1.04 -2.23
N ARG A 121 -39.40 0.41 -2.81
CA ARG A 121 -39.46 -1.06 -2.92
C ARG A 121 -38.46 -1.61 -3.93
N ILE A 122 -38.31 -0.95 -5.08
CA ILE A 122 -37.36 -1.37 -6.12
C ILE A 122 -35.93 -1.10 -5.64
N VAL A 123 -35.70 0.05 -5.00
CA VAL A 123 -34.41 0.39 -4.39
C VAL A 123 -34.03 -0.65 -3.33
N ALA A 124 -34.95 -1.03 -2.44
CA ALA A 124 -34.70 -2.04 -1.42
C ALA A 124 -34.39 -3.42 -2.02
N ALA A 125 -35.10 -3.82 -3.10
CA ALA A 125 -34.81 -5.05 -3.80
C ALA A 125 -33.42 -5.05 -4.45
N LEU A 126 -33.03 -3.93 -5.07
CA LEU A 126 -31.71 -3.74 -5.67
C LEU A 126 -30.59 -3.76 -4.64
N LEU A 127 -30.73 -2.99 -3.55
CA LEU A 127 -29.74 -2.97 -2.46
C LEU A 127 -29.65 -4.31 -1.75
N GLY A 128 -30.79 -4.99 -1.54
CA GLY A 128 -30.83 -6.34 -0.97
C GLY A 128 -30.12 -7.36 -1.86
N GLY A 129 -30.38 -7.32 -3.17
CA GLY A 129 -29.67 -8.14 -4.16
C GLY A 129 -28.17 -7.87 -4.16
N LEU A 130 -27.78 -6.60 -4.09
CA LEU A 130 -26.37 -6.19 -4.04
C LEU A 130 -25.67 -6.71 -2.77
N LEU A 131 -26.31 -6.58 -1.59
CA LEU A 131 -25.77 -7.12 -0.35
C LEU A 131 -25.64 -8.65 -0.40
N ALA A 132 -26.62 -9.34 -1.00
CA ALA A 132 -26.53 -10.79 -1.22
C ALA A 132 -25.36 -11.15 -2.14
N SER A 133 -25.13 -10.37 -3.21
CA SER A 133 -23.96 -10.55 -4.07
C SER A 133 -22.65 -10.34 -3.32
N LEU A 134 -22.52 -9.27 -2.51
CA LEU A 134 -21.33 -9.07 -1.67
C LEU A 134 -21.11 -10.23 -0.69
N ALA A 135 -22.17 -10.72 -0.05
CA ALA A 135 -22.07 -11.85 0.87
C ALA A 135 -21.61 -13.12 0.13
N TRP A 136 -22.19 -13.40 -1.04
CA TRP A 136 -21.85 -14.56 -1.85
C TRP A 136 -20.40 -14.49 -2.37
N THR A 137 -19.97 -13.33 -2.87
CA THR A 137 -18.59 -13.16 -3.34
C THR A 137 -17.58 -13.27 -2.21
N ASN A 138 -17.85 -12.68 -1.04
CA ASN A 138 -16.96 -12.82 0.11
C ASN A 138 -16.92 -14.26 0.65
N ALA A 139 -18.05 -14.97 0.66
CA ALA A 139 -18.09 -16.38 1.05
C ALA A 139 -17.26 -17.24 0.09
N PHE A 140 -17.41 -17.02 -1.23
CA PHE A 140 -16.61 -17.71 -2.24
C PHE A 140 -15.11 -17.37 -2.14
N ALA A 141 -14.77 -16.10 -1.91
CA ALA A 141 -13.39 -15.66 -1.75
C ALA A 141 -12.75 -16.26 -0.49
N ALA A 142 -13.48 -16.29 0.64
CA ALA A 142 -13.02 -16.92 1.86
C ALA A 142 -12.81 -18.44 1.67
N ALA A 143 -13.67 -19.11 0.91
CA ALA A 143 -13.54 -20.54 0.64
C ALA A 143 -12.38 -20.90 -0.30
N THR A 144 -12.03 -20.02 -1.25
CA THR A 144 -11.02 -20.31 -2.29
C THR A 144 -9.64 -19.74 -1.99
N VAL A 145 -9.57 -18.53 -1.42
CA VAL A 145 -8.32 -17.80 -1.15
C VAL A 145 -7.94 -17.88 0.33
N GLY A 146 -8.89 -18.18 1.22
CA GLY A 146 -8.68 -18.29 2.67
C GLY A 146 -8.67 -16.92 3.37
N ASP A 147 -7.71 -16.07 3.01
CA ASP A 147 -7.50 -14.79 3.69
C ASP A 147 -8.23 -13.63 3.02
N LEU A 148 -9.27 -13.11 3.70
CA LEU A 148 -9.91 -11.85 3.34
C LEU A 148 -9.01 -10.68 3.73
N ASN A 149 -8.10 -10.33 2.83
CA ASN A 149 -7.16 -9.25 3.04
C ASN A 149 -7.75 -7.87 2.66
N GLN A 150 -6.91 -6.85 2.81
CA GLN A 150 -7.28 -5.47 2.55
C GLN A 150 -7.45 -5.13 1.07
N ILE A 151 -6.81 -5.88 0.18
CA ILE A 151 -7.04 -5.83 -1.26
C ILE A 151 -8.43 -6.43 -1.57
N SER A 152 -8.82 -7.52 -0.91
CA SER A 152 -10.18 -8.08 -0.98
C SER A 152 -11.26 -7.07 -0.58
N ALA A 153 -10.97 -6.20 0.40
CA ALA A 153 -11.88 -5.11 0.76
C ALA A 153 -12.06 -4.06 -0.37
N ALA A 154 -11.05 -3.81 -1.21
CA ALA A 154 -11.18 -2.93 -2.37
C ALA A 154 -12.10 -3.54 -3.44
N PHE A 155 -12.08 -4.87 -3.62
CA PHE A 155 -13.00 -5.54 -4.53
C PHE A 155 -14.47 -5.36 -4.15
N ASN A 156 -14.81 -5.24 -2.86
CA ASN A 156 -16.18 -4.95 -2.44
C ASN A 156 -16.70 -3.62 -3.03
N VAL A 157 -15.85 -2.60 -3.16
CA VAL A 157 -16.22 -1.33 -3.80
C VAL A 157 -16.49 -1.51 -5.29
N PHE A 158 -15.70 -2.35 -5.98
CA PHE A 158 -15.96 -2.70 -7.38
C PHE A 158 -17.26 -3.47 -7.55
N ILE A 159 -17.60 -4.38 -6.64
CA ILE A 159 -18.88 -5.11 -6.67
C ILE A 159 -20.05 -4.13 -6.56
N VAL A 160 -19.94 -3.12 -5.68
CA VAL A 160 -20.97 -2.08 -5.55
C VAL A 160 -21.16 -1.31 -6.87
N GLY A 161 -20.08 -0.94 -7.56
CA GLY A 161 -20.15 -0.21 -8.83
C GLY A 161 -20.65 -1.07 -10.00
N LEU A 162 -19.91 -2.15 -10.30
CA LEU A 162 -20.13 -3.00 -11.47
C LEU A 162 -21.26 -4.02 -11.28
N GLY A 163 -21.51 -4.47 -10.05
CA GLY A 163 -22.70 -5.29 -9.76
C GLY A 163 -23.96 -4.42 -9.72
N GLY A 164 -23.82 -3.22 -9.16
CA GLY A 164 -24.90 -2.24 -9.06
C GLY A 164 -25.45 -1.80 -10.40
N GLU A 165 -24.61 -1.54 -11.41
CA GLU A 165 -25.05 -1.10 -12.74
C GLU A 165 -26.00 -2.12 -13.40
N LEU A 166 -25.68 -3.42 -13.32
CA LEU A 166 -26.51 -4.49 -13.90
C LEU A 166 -27.89 -4.52 -13.24
N GLY A 167 -27.91 -4.38 -11.91
CA GLY A 167 -29.14 -4.30 -11.15
C GLY A 167 -29.95 -3.03 -11.46
N ILE A 168 -29.30 -1.88 -11.66
CA ILE A 168 -29.95 -0.63 -12.06
C ILE A 168 -30.61 -0.79 -13.43
N HIS A 169 -29.90 -1.33 -14.42
CA HIS A 169 -30.44 -1.58 -15.77
C HIS A 169 -31.68 -2.48 -15.74
N ALA A 170 -31.62 -3.59 -15.00
CA ALA A 170 -32.77 -4.47 -14.81
C ALA A 170 -33.94 -3.76 -14.11
N CYS A 171 -33.67 -3.03 -13.04
CA CYS A 171 -34.69 -2.33 -12.25
C CYS A 171 -35.35 -1.18 -13.02
N MET A 172 -34.60 -0.43 -13.83
CA MET A 172 -35.14 0.62 -14.69
C MET A 172 -36.09 0.05 -15.74
N ARG A 173 -35.72 -1.05 -16.38
CA ARG A 173 -36.59 -1.73 -17.35
C ARG A 173 -37.86 -2.28 -16.71
N TYR A 174 -37.72 -2.89 -15.52
CA TYR A 174 -38.87 -3.32 -14.73
C TYR A 174 -39.80 -2.16 -14.37
N ALA A 175 -39.23 -1.04 -13.89
CA ALA A 175 -39.98 0.16 -13.53
C ALA A 175 -40.71 0.77 -14.73
N GLU A 176 -40.06 0.81 -15.91
CA GLU A 176 -40.64 1.27 -17.17
C GLU A 176 -41.87 0.43 -17.57
N LEU A 177 -41.76 -0.91 -17.54
CA LEU A 177 -42.86 -1.81 -17.89
C LEU A 177 -44.03 -1.70 -16.90
N CYS A 178 -43.74 -1.55 -15.60
CA CYS A 178 -44.78 -1.28 -14.60
C CYS A 178 -45.46 0.08 -14.82
N ALA A 179 -44.71 1.12 -15.18
CA ALA A 179 -45.27 2.43 -15.51
C ALA A 179 -46.13 2.38 -16.79
N GLY A 180 -45.79 1.49 -17.73
CA GLY A 180 -46.57 1.20 -18.94
C GLY A 180 -47.83 0.34 -18.70
N GLY A 181 -48.22 0.08 -17.46
CA GLY A 181 -49.47 -0.60 -17.11
C GLY A 181 -49.39 -2.14 -17.13
N ARG A 182 -48.21 -2.74 -17.29
CA ARG A 182 -48.04 -4.19 -17.19
C ARG A 182 -48.26 -4.66 -15.75
N SER A 183 -48.83 -5.86 -15.59
CA SER A 183 -48.86 -6.52 -14.27
C SER A 183 -47.44 -6.81 -13.77
N ARG A 184 -47.23 -6.86 -12.44
CA ARG A 184 -45.89 -7.05 -11.86
C ARG A 184 -45.21 -8.34 -12.32
N ALA A 185 -45.97 -9.41 -12.51
CA ALA A 185 -45.44 -10.70 -12.97
C ALA A 185 -45.02 -10.63 -14.44
N GLN A 186 -45.85 -10.05 -15.31
CA GLN A 186 -45.52 -9.85 -16.72
C GLN A 186 -44.31 -8.93 -16.90
N ALA A 187 -44.26 -7.82 -16.14
CA ALA A 187 -43.14 -6.88 -16.19
C ALA A 187 -41.81 -7.56 -15.81
N LEU A 188 -41.82 -8.50 -14.87
CA LEU A 188 -40.62 -9.24 -14.47
C LEU A 188 -40.11 -10.17 -15.59
N VAL A 189 -41.03 -10.94 -16.20
CA VAL A 189 -40.71 -11.86 -17.30
C VAL A 189 -40.20 -11.08 -18.51
N GLU A 190 -40.94 -10.04 -18.92
CA GLU A 190 -40.60 -9.21 -20.08
C GLU A 190 -39.28 -8.41 -19.86
N THR A 191 -38.96 -8.05 -18.62
CA THR A 191 -37.61 -7.51 -18.29
C THR A 191 -36.53 -8.55 -18.59
N GLY A 192 -36.70 -9.79 -18.14
CA GLY A 192 -35.76 -10.87 -18.40
C GLY A 192 -35.57 -11.16 -19.89
N GLU A 193 -36.66 -11.18 -20.66
CA GLU A 193 -36.64 -11.43 -22.10
C GLU A 193 -35.97 -10.30 -22.90
N THR A 194 -36.13 -9.04 -22.46
CA THR A 194 -35.66 -7.88 -23.22
C THR A 194 -34.23 -7.48 -22.91
N VAL A 195 -33.83 -7.47 -21.62
CA VAL A 195 -32.48 -7.04 -21.20
C VAL A 195 -31.62 -8.16 -20.64
N GLY A 196 -32.17 -9.36 -20.40
CA GLY A 196 -31.40 -10.46 -19.81
C GLY A 196 -30.17 -10.84 -20.66
N GLY A 197 -30.34 -10.96 -21.98
CA GLY A 197 -29.23 -11.29 -22.89
C GLY A 197 -28.10 -10.26 -22.89
N SER A 198 -28.42 -8.96 -22.84
CA SER A 198 -27.41 -7.91 -22.80
C SER A 198 -26.72 -7.79 -21.45
N LEU A 199 -27.43 -8.06 -20.35
CA LEU A 199 -26.84 -8.09 -19.01
C LEU A 199 -25.87 -9.26 -18.85
N VAL A 200 -26.21 -10.43 -19.37
CA VAL A 200 -25.32 -11.61 -19.34
C VAL A 200 -24.06 -11.38 -20.19
N SER A 201 -24.19 -10.80 -21.38
CA SER A 201 -23.02 -10.49 -22.21
C SER A 201 -22.11 -9.45 -21.55
N SER A 202 -22.67 -8.41 -20.93
CA SER A 202 -21.92 -7.41 -20.17
C SER A 202 -21.23 -8.01 -18.94
N ALA A 203 -21.89 -8.93 -18.23
CA ALA A 203 -21.27 -9.62 -17.10
C ALA A 203 -20.11 -10.52 -17.55
N ALA A 204 -20.27 -11.21 -18.69
CA ALA A 204 -19.23 -12.07 -19.26
C ALA A 204 -18.00 -11.28 -19.70
N THR A 205 -18.17 -10.14 -20.37
CA THR A 205 -17.05 -9.28 -20.78
C THR A 205 -16.31 -8.74 -19.56
N THR A 206 -17.02 -8.28 -18.52
CA THR A 206 -16.40 -7.81 -17.27
C THR A 206 -15.60 -8.93 -16.58
N ALA A 207 -16.14 -10.14 -16.52
CA ALA A 207 -15.43 -11.29 -15.96
C ALA A 207 -14.15 -11.63 -16.75
N ILE A 208 -14.22 -11.65 -18.08
CA ILE A 208 -13.06 -11.88 -18.95
C ILE A 208 -12.01 -10.79 -18.74
N THR A 209 -12.41 -9.52 -18.67
CA THR A 209 -11.51 -8.40 -18.41
C THR A 209 -10.78 -8.56 -17.08
N LEU A 210 -11.49 -8.87 -16.00
CA LEU A 210 -10.85 -9.11 -14.69
C LEU A 210 -9.89 -10.30 -14.73
N GLN A 211 -10.25 -11.38 -15.42
CA GLN A 211 -9.37 -12.54 -15.60
C GLN A 211 -8.11 -12.21 -16.42
N CYS A 212 -8.25 -11.44 -17.49
CA CYS A 212 -7.13 -10.97 -18.31
C CYS A 212 -6.18 -10.08 -17.49
N ILE A 213 -6.72 -9.20 -16.65
CA ILE A 213 -5.91 -8.35 -15.76
C ILE A 213 -5.07 -9.24 -14.82
N VAL A 214 -5.68 -10.25 -14.20
CA VAL A 214 -4.95 -11.19 -13.34
C VAL A 214 -3.86 -11.93 -14.10
N PHE A 215 -4.14 -12.39 -15.32
CA PHE A 215 -3.15 -13.09 -16.15
C PHE A 215 -1.98 -12.17 -16.55
N LEU A 216 -2.26 -10.92 -16.94
CA LEU A 216 -1.23 -9.95 -17.33
C LEU A 216 -0.38 -9.47 -16.15
N LEU A 217 -0.95 -9.43 -14.94
CA LEU A 217 -0.22 -9.11 -13.71
C LEU A 217 0.56 -10.30 -13.16
N SER A 218 0.29 -11.52 -13.63
CA SER A 218 1.08 -12.69 -13.23
C SER A 218 2.51 -12.54 -13.77
N PRO A 219 3.54 -12.71 -12.92
CA PRO A 219 4.92 -12.57 -13.37
C PRO A 219 5.21 -13.64 -14.41
N VAL A 220 5.39 -13.21 -15.67
CA VAL A 220 5.88 -14.09 -16.75
C VAL A 220 7.18 -14.72 -16.26
N PRO A 221 7.31 -16.07 -16.26
CA PRO A 221 8.57 -16.70 -15.95
C PRO A 221 9.62 -16.10 -16.87
N ARG A 222 10.61 -15.43 -16.30
CA ARG A 222 11.79 -15.01 -17.06
C ARG A 222 12.52 -16.29 -17.43
N GLU A 223 12.13 -16.90 -18.55
CA GLU A 223 13.06 -17.79 -19.24
C GLU A 223 14.34 -16.99 -19.42
N ALA A 224 15.42 -17.62 -18.98
CA ALA A 224 16.76 -17.09 -18.94
C ALA A 224 17.03 -16.20 -20.15
N SER A 225 16.99 -14.88 -19.94
CA SER A 225 17.65 -13.96 -20.86
C SER A 225 19.12 -14.41 -20.88
N SER A 226 19.46 -15.04 -22.00
CA SER A 226 20.75 -15.57 -22.44
C SER A 226 21.99 -15.05 -21.68
N PRO A 227 22.93 -15.95 -21.32
CA PRO A 227 24.19 -15.59 -20.68
C PRO A 227 25.15 -15.00 -21.73
N LEU A 228 24.96 -13.74 -22.11
CA LEU A 228 25.86 -13.04 -23.04
C LEU A 228 26.11 -11.58 -22.63
N GLY A 229 26.05 -11.31 -21.32
CA GLY A 229 26.78 -10.21 -20.71
C GLY A 229 28.08 -10.76 -20.10
N PRO A 230 29.24 -10.06 -20.19
CA PRO A 230 30.44 -10.51 -19.51
C PRO A 230 30.11 -10.76 -18.04
N ALA A 231 30.51 -11.94 -17.54
CA ALA A 231 30.24 -12.35 -16.17
C ALA A 231 30.62 -11.19 -15.22
N PRO A 232 29.73 -10.78 -14.30
CA PRO A 232 30.09 -9.75 -13.33
C PRO A 232 31.35 -10.23 -12.60
N PRO A 233 32.36 -9.35 -12.41
CA PRO A 233 33.61 -9.74 -11.76
C PRO A 233 33.24 -10.43 -10.44
N ARG A 234 33.79 -11.63 -10.23
CA ARG A 234 33.58 -12.38 -9.00
C ARG A 234 33.95 -11.46 -7.84
N LEU A 235 32.94 -11.00 -7.12
CA LEU A 235 33.13 -10.25 -5.88
C LEU A 235 33.99 -11.13 -4.97
N ALA A 236 35.12 -10.59 -4.52
CA ALA A 236 35.95 -11.24 -3.53
C ALA A 236 35.07 -11.70 -2.35
N PRO A 237 35.34 -12.89 -1.77
CA PRO A 237 34.59 -13.37 -0.62
C PRO A 237 34.71 -12.35 0.51
N GLY A 238 33.61 -11.67 0.83
CA GLY A 238 33.55 -10.62 1.86
C GLY A 238 32.93 -9.27 1.43
N ALA A 239 32.57 -9.05 0.17
CA ALA A 239 32.00 -7.76 -0.25
C ALA A 239 30.52 -7.60 0.15
N PRO A 240 30.14 -6.57 0.94
CA PRO A 240 28.74 -6.36 1.34
C PRO A 240 27.91 -5.86 0.16
N ARG A 241 26.88 -6.63 -0.21
CA ARG A 241 25.88 -6.24 -1.23
C ARG A 241 24.88 -5.26 -0.60
N VAL A 242 24.92 -4.00 -1.04
CA VAL A 242 24.15 -2.90 -0.43
C VAL A 242 23.28 -2.17 -1.46
N ARG A 243 21.99 -2.00 -1.14
CA ARG A 243 21.21 -0.82 -1.60
C ARG A 243 20.01 -0.54 -0.68
N TRP A 244 20.27 0.18 0.41
CA TRP A 244 19.28 0.87 1.25
C TRP A 244 19.93 2.11 1.87
N VAL A 245 19.12 3.10 2.31
CA VAL A 245 19.62 4.34 2.90
C VAL A 245 18.81 4.66 4.15
N LEU A 246 19.15 4.10 5.33
CA LEU A 246 18.69 4.64 6.61
C LEU A 246 19.27 6.03 6.76
N VAL A 247 18.54 7.00 7.27
CA VAL A 247 19.00 8.40 7.34
C VAL A 247 18.89 8.86 8.77
N LEU A 248 20.03 9.04 9.42
CA LEU A 248 20.14 9.56 10.77
C LEU A 248 20.61 11.00 10.68
N SER A 249 19.80 12.00 11.05
CA SER A 249 20.22 13.41 11.08
C SER A 249 20.34 13.90 12.51
N ARG A 250 21.50 14.43 12.90
CA ARG A 250 21.75 15.00 14.24
C ARG A 250 21.35 16.48 14.31
N ARG A 251 20.54 16.88 15.29
CA ARG A 251 20.31 18.30 15.67
C ARG A 251 21.37 18.73 16.69
N ARG A 252 21.95 19.93 16.51
CA ARG A 252 22.96 20.50 17.42
C ARG A 252 22.38 20.65 18.84
N GLY A 253 23.12 20.21 19.87
CA GLY A 253 22.89 20.69 21.24
C GLY A 253 23.14 19.72 22.40
N LEU A 254 23.23 18.40 22.21
CA LEU A 254 23.28 17.46 23.34
C LEU A 254 24.48 16.49 23.27
N ARG A 255 25.07 16.24 24.45
CA ARG A 255 26.28 15.45 24.69
C ARG A 255 25.97 13.94 24.54
N PRO A 256 26.80 13.16 23.85
CA PRO A 256 26.64 11.70 23.79
C PRO A 256 27.29 11.02 25.02
N VAL A 257 26.60 10.03 25.59
CA VAL A 257 27.21 9.00 26.44
C VAL A 257 26.90 7.66 25.77
N LEU A 258 27.85 7.12 25.02
CA LEU A 258 27.79 5.75 24.50
C LEU A 258 29.18 5.12 24.64
N ARG A 259 29.36 4.26 25.66
CA ARG A 259 30.40 3.22 25.69
C ARG A 259 29.78 1.95 25.13
N VAL A 260 30.31 1.47 24.01
CA VAL A 260 30.06 0.11 23.53
C VAL A 260 31.35 -0.66 23.76
N SER A 261 31.34 -1.59 24.72
CA SER A 261 32.33 -2.67 24.80
C SER A 261 31.83 -3.86 23.98
N ALA A 262 32.77 -4.52 23.31
CA ALA A 262 32.56 -5.73 22.52
C ALA A 262 31.98 -6.89 23.33
#